data_AF-A0A429MJN8-F1
#
_entry.id   AF-A0A429MJN8-F1
#
_cell.length_a   1.000
_cell.length_b   1.000
_cell.length_c   1.000
_cell.angle_alpha   90.00
_cell.angle_beta   90.00
_cell.angle_gamma   90.00
#
_symmetry.space_group_name_H-M   'P 1'
#
loop_
_entity.id
_entity.type
_entity.pdbx_description
1 polymer ?
#
loop_
_entity_poly.entity_id
_entity_poly.type
_entity_poly.pdbx_seq_one_letter_code
_entity_poly.pdbx_strand_id
1 'polypeptide(L)'
;VSKEIRVGMELVVQQGFDKKTVVVKALSNTRGPAPVAQQLYEETEVSIARRELIASQRKLHNLARPDHRPSKKDRRQINRFKQDNDQHYEDHWSYNDE
;
A
#
# COMPACT_ATOMS: atom_id res chain seq x y z
N VAL A 1 -16.32 23.82 10.83
CA VAL A 1 -15.55 24.17 12.04
C VAL A 1 -14.09 23.85 11.76
N SER A 2 -13.19 24.83 11.87
CA SER A 2 -11.74 24.63 11.71
C SER A 2 -11.17 23.93 12.95
N LYS A 3 -10.17 23.07 12.76
CA LYS A 3 -9.48 22.39 13.86
C LYS A 3 -8.22 23.17 14.21
N GLU A 4 -8.12 23.65 15.44
CA GLU A 4 -6.90 24.26 15.95
C GLU A 4 -5.82 23.19 16.17
N ILE A 5 -4.58 23.55 15.86
CA ILE A 5 -3.41 22.69 16.00
C ILE A 5 -2.58 23.18 17.19
N ARG A 6 -2.08 22.25 18.00
CA ARG A 6 -1.24 22.50 19.15
C ARG A 6 0.02 21.65 19.08
N VAL A 7 1.08 22.12 19.74
CA VAL A 7 2.32 21.35 19.91
C VAL A 7 2.03 20.10 20.74
N GLY A 8 2.67 18.98 20.37
CA GLY A 8 2.45 17.66 20.95
C GLY A 8 1.27 16.90 20.35
N MET A 9 0.48 17.51 19.46
CA MET A 9 -0.59 16.79 18.77
C MET A 9 -0.04 15.81 17.75
N GLU A 10 -0.65 14.63 17.72
CA GLU A 10 -0.41 13.63 16.69
C GLU A 10 -1.35 13.87 15.49
N LEU A 11 -0.77 13.90 14.29
CA LEU A 11 -1.47 14.06 13.04
C LEU A 11 -1.15 12.90 12.12
N VAL A 12 -2.20 12.36 11.52
CA VAL A 12 -2.11 11.33 10.51
C VAL A 12 -2.34 11.96 9.15
N VAL A 13 -1.31 11.95 8.32
CA VAL A 13 -1.31 12.60 7.00
C VAL A 13 -1.00 11.58 5.91
N GLN A 14 -1.75 11.68 4.81
CA GLN A 14 -1.54 10.85 3.63
C GLN A 14 -0.69 11.64 2.62
N GLN A 15 0.47 11.12 2.26
CA GLN A 15 1.36 11.67 1.25
C GLN A 15 1.49 10.68 0.08
N GLY A 16 0.72 10.90 -0.98
CA GLY A 16 0.64 9.95 -2.08
C GLY A 16 0.13 8.59 -1.60
N PHE A 17 0.93 7.55 -1.74
CA PHE A 17 0.59 6.21 -1.25
C PHE A 17 0.99 5.96 0.20
N ASP A 18 1.79 6.84 0.81
CA ASP A 18 2.35 6.62 2.14
C ASP A 18 1.53 7.37 3.20
N LYS A 19 1.19 6.65 4.27
CA LYS A 19 0.49 7.20 5.42
C LYS A 19 1.50 7.45 6.52
N LYS A 20 1.64 8.70 6.96
CA LYS A 20 2.58 9.11 7.99
C LYS A 20 1.86 9.58 9.24
N THR A 21 2.37 9.18 10.39
CA THR A 21 1.96 9.68 11.69
C THR A 21 3.06 10.57 12.25
N VAL A 22 2.76 11.86 12.38
CA VAL A 22 3.71 12.89 12.81
C VAL A 22 3.22 13.58 14.09
N VAL A 23 4.15 13.94 14.95
CA VAL A 23 3.91 14.76 16.14
C VAL A 23 4.34 16.19 15.82
N VAL A 24 3.48 17.15 16.15
CA VAL A 24 3.76 18.58 15.98
C VAL A 24 4.75 19.04 17.05
N LYS A 25 5.95 19.52 16.66
CA LYS A 25 6.96 20.07 17.57
C LYS A 25 6.87 21.58 17.74
N ALA A 26 6.51 22.30 16.68
CA ALA A 26 6.39 23.75 16.70
C ALA A 26 5.36 24.22 15.67
N LEU A 27 4.89 25.45 15.84
CA LEU A 27 3.93 26.09 14.94
C LEU A 27 4.61 27.25 14.23
N SER A 28 4.34 27.39 12.93
CA SER A 28 4.74 28.54 12.11
C SER A 28 3.54 28.99 11.30
N ASN A 29 3.35 30.30 11.21
CA ASN A 29 2.31 30.91 10.37
C ASN A 29 2.78 31.14 8.93
N THR A 30 4.06 30.87 8.63
CA THR A 30 4.65 31.10 7.31
C THR A 30 5.21 29.80 6.75
N ARG A 31 4.94 29.56 5.46
CA ARG A 31 5.52 28.43 4.72
C ARG A 31 6.99 28.72 4.44
N GLY A 32 7.88 27.97 5.08
CA GLY A 32 9.33 28.08 4.91
C GLY A 32 9.92 27.08 3.91
N PRO A 33 11.25 27.13 3.71
CA PRO A 33 11.98 26.15 2.92
C PRO A 33 11.93 24.76 3.58
N ALA A 34 12.16 23.71 2.79
CA ALA A 34 12.07 22.31 3.21
C ALA A 34 12.78 21.98 4.56
N PRO A 35 14.06 22.33 4.79
CA PRO A 35 14.74 21.99 6.04
C PRO A 35 14.15 22.70 7.26
N VAL A 36 13.64 23.92 7.12
CA VAL A 36 13.00 24.66 8.21
C VAL A 36 11.63 24.06 8.53
N ALA A 37 10.85 23.69 7.51
CA ALA A 37 9.55 23.05 7.72
C ALA A 37 9.66 21.68 8.39
N GLN A 38 10.73 20.93 8.11
CA GLN A 38 10.99 19.63 8.74
C GLN A 38 11.21 19.73 10.26
N GLN A 39 11.71 20.85 10.76
CA GLN A 39 11.91 21.04 12.21
C GLN A 39 10.60 21.19 12.99
N LEU A 40 9.48 21.48 12.31
CA LEU A 40 8.19 21.71 12.93
C LEU A 40 7.46 20.43 13.34
N TYR A 41 7.91 19.27 12.87
CA TYR A 41 7.27 17.99 13.16
C TYR A 41 8.30 16.86 13.25
N GLU A 42 7.91 15.76 13.87
CA GLU A 42 8.69 14.54 13.91
C GLU A 42 7.81 13.35 13.56
N GLU A 43 8.29 12.46 12.69
CA GLU A 43 7.58 11.22 12.38
C GLU A 43 7.83 10.20 13.49
N THR A 44 6.76 9.52 13.91
CA THR A 44 6.85 8.46 14.93
C THR A 44 7.60 7.24 14.39
N GLU A 45 8.39 6.56 15.23
CA GLU A 45 9.13 5.36 14.84
C GLU A 45 8.20 4.26 14.29
N VAL A 46 7.02 4.11 14.89
CA VAL A 46 5.98 3.17 14.43
C VAL A 46 5.52 3.50 13.01
N SER A 47 5.39 4.78 12.67
CA SER A 47 5.04 5.22 11.31
C SER A 47 6.14 4.89 10.32
N ILE A 48 7.39 5.15 10.70
CA ILE A 48 8.57 4.86 9.87
C ILE A 48 8.62 3.37 9.54
N ALA A 49 8.54 2.50 10.55
CA ALA A 49 8.56 1.06 10.38
C ALA A 49 7.39 0.57 9.51
N ARG A 50 6.18 1.11 9.71
CA ARG A 50 5.00 0.76 8.90
C ARG A 50 5.19 1.16 7.43
N ARG A 51 5.74 2.34 7.17
CA ARG A 51 6.03 2.82 5.81
C ARG A 51 7.07 1.94 5.12
N GLU A 52 8.14 1.57 5.82
CA GLU A 52 9.18 0.68 5.28
C GLU A 52 8.64 -0.70 4.95
N LEU A 53 7.80 -1.27 5.82
CA LEU A 53 7.13 -2.54 5.57
C LEU A 53 6.20 -2.48 4.36
N ILE A 54 5.39 -1.43 4.23
CA ILE A 54 4.50 -1.28 3.07
C ILE A 54 5.30 -1.03 1.79
N ALA A 55 6.39 -0.27 1.86
CA ALA A 55 7.27 -0.03 0.71
C ALA A 55 7.94 -1.33 0.25
N SER A 56 8.39 -2.18 1.17
CA SER A 56 8.97 -3.49 0.83
C SER A 56 7.94 -4.43 0.21
N GLN A 57 6.72 -4.48 0.76
CA GLN A 57 5.61 -5.24 0.18
C GLN A 57 5.27 -4.80 -1.25
N ARG A 58 5.22 -3.48 -1.50
CA ARG A 58 5.00 -2.95 -2.86
C ARG A 58 6.12 -3.33 -3.81
N LYS A 59 7.37 -3.27 -3.36
CA LYS A 59 8.53 -3.68 -4.16
C LYS A 59 8.44 -5.16 -4.53
N LEU A 60 8.06 -6.02 -3.58
CA LEU A 60 7.87 -7.46 -3.82
C LEU A 60 6.69 -7.74 -4.76
N HIS A 61 5.56 -7.07 -4.55
CA HIS A 61 4.39 -7.25 -5.41
C HIS A 61 4.65 -6.82 -6.87
N ASN A 62 5.46 -5.78 -7.07
CA ASN A 62 5.86 -5.37 -8.42
C ASN A 62 6.75 -6.41 -9.13
N LEU A 63 7.44 -7.29 -8.39
CA LEU A 63 8.28 -8.33 -8.97
C LEU A 63 7.47 -9.48 -9.58
N ALA A 64 6.23 -9.69 -9.12
CA ALA A 64 5.32 -10.68 -9.67
C ALA A 64 4.56 -10.19 -10.91
N ARG A 65 4.85 -8.98 -11.42
CA ARG A 65 4.24 -8.48 -12.65
C ARG A 65 4.93 -9.09 -13.88
N PRO A 66 4.15 -9.61 -14.85
CA PRO A 66 4.72 -10.00 -16.14
C PRO A 66 5.42 -8.80 -16.81
N ASP A 67 6.63 -9.01 -17.32
CA ASP A 67 7.41 -7.97 -18.01
C ASP A 67 6.70 -7.40 -19.25
N HIS A 68 5.80 -8.19 -19.84
CA HIS A 68 5.03 -7.78 -21.01
C HIS A 68 3.55 -8.16 -20.89
N ARG A 69 2.71 -7.46 -21.67
CA ARG A 69 1.33 -7.88 -21.88
C ARG A 69 1.33 -9.31 -22.46
N PRO A 70 0.54 -10.25 -21.92
CA PRO A 70 0.53 -11.64 -22.39
C PRO A 70 0.34 -11.71 -23.91
N SER A 71 1.23 -12.45 -24.58
CA SER A 71 1.13 -12.69 -26.01
C SER A 71 -0.09 -13.56 -26.34
N LYS A 72 -0.43 -13.71 -27.62
CA LYS A 72 -1.56 -14.57 -28.04
C LYS A 72 -1.39 -16.01 -27.56
N LYS A 73 -0.15 -16.52 -27.46
CA LYS A 73 0.15 -17.87 -26.97
C LYS A 73 -0.06 -17.96 -25.45
N ASP A 74 0.48 -17.00 -24.70
CA ASP A 74 0.38 -16.96 -23.24
C ASP A 74 -1.07 -16.83 -22.79
N ARG A 75 -1.88 -16.01 -23.47
CA ARG A 75 -3.32 -15.92 -23.19
C ARG A 75 -4.04 -17.26 -23.39
N ARG A 76 -3.69 -18.04 -24.42
CA ARG A 76 -4.30 -19.37 -24.63
C ARG A 76 -3.89 -20.34 -23.54
N GLN A 77 -2.63 -20.29 -23.08
CA GLN A 77 -2.15 -21.13 -21.98
C GLN A 77 -2.82 -20.76 -20.65
N ILE A 78 -2.95 -19.47 -20.34
CA ILE A 78 -3.66 -18.98 -19.15
C ILE A 78 -5.13 -19.44 -19.18
N ASN A 79 -5.80 -19.33 -20.32
CA ASN A 79 -7.20 -19.76 -20.44
C ASN A 79 -7.35 -21.28 -20.28
N ARG A 80 -6.44 -22.07 -20.85
CA ARG A 80 -6.42 -23.53 -20.67
C ARG A 80 -6.22 -23.89 -19.20
N PHE A 81 -5.21 -23.30 -18.55
CA PHE A 81 -4.93 -23.54 -17.13
C PHE A 81 -6.12 -23.20 -16.22
N LYS A 82 -6.84 -22.10 -16.53
CA LYS A 82 -8.08 -21.75 -15.82
C LYS A 82 -9.17 -22.79 -16.02
N GLN A 83 -9.40 -23.23 -17.25
CA GLN A 83 -10.42 -24.25 -17.56
C GLN A 83 -10.10 -25.61 -16.93
N ASP A 84 -8.83 -26.03 -16.93
CA ASP A 84 -8.41 -27.30 -16.32
C ASP A 84 -8.64 -27.26 -14.80
N ASN A 85 -8.30 -26.15 -14.13
CA ASN A 85 -8.61 -25.96 -12.70
C ASN A 85 -10.12 -25.85 -12.43
N ASP A 86 -10.86 -25.18 -13.33
CA ASP A 86 -12.32 -25.18 -13.51
C ASP A 86 -12.94 -26.56 -13.27
N GLN A 87 -12.56 -27.47 -14.17
CA GLN A 87 -13.09 -28.84 -14.26
C GLN A 87 -12.75 -29.67 -13.02
N HIS A 88 -11.53 -29.53 -12.49
CA HIS A 88 -11.10 -30.25 -11.30
C HIS A 88 -11.90 -29.91 -10.02
N TYR A 89 -12.47 -28.71 -9.92
CA TYR A 89 -13.33 -28.34 -8.80
C TYR A 89 -14.76 -28.89 -8.94
N GLU A 90 -15.33 -28.93 -10.15
CA GLU A 90 -16.66 -29.51 -10.38
C GLU A 90 -16.68 -31.03 -10.16
N ASP A 91 -15.63 -31.74 -10.55
CA ASP A 91 -15.50 -33.19 -10.34
C ASP A 91 -15.44 -33.57 -8.85
N HIS A 92 -14.83 -32.74 -8.00
CA HIS A 92 -14.62 -33.04 -6.56
C HIS A 92 -15.84 -32.76 -5.67
N TRP A 93 -16.80 -31.93 -6.10
CA TRP A 93 -18.00 -31.59 -5.33
C TRP A 93 -19.25 -32.39 -5.75
N SER A 94 -19.12 -33.38 -6.65
CA SER A 94 -20.24 -34.20 -7.16
C SER A 94 -20.43 -35.55 -6.47
N TYR A 95 -19.75 -35.82 -5.34
CA TYR A 95 -19.85 -37.08 -4.60
C TYR A 95 -20.09 -36.81 -3.10
N ASN A 96 -21.31 -36.38 -2.74
CA ASN A 96 -21.88 -36.53 -1.38
C ASN A 96 -23.32 -35.98 -1.28
N ASP A 97 -24.20 -36.34 -2.21
CA ASP A 97 -25.66 -36.25 -2.01
C ASP A 97 -26.22 -37.68 -2.10
N GLU A 98 -26.09 -38.43 -1.00
CA GLU A 98 -26.89 -39.62 -0.65
C GLU A 98 -27.10 -39.66 0.87
#